data_AF-A0A812P8V6-F1
#
_entry.id   AF-A0A812P8V6-F1
#
_cell.length_a   1.000
_cell.length_b   1.000
_cell.length_c   1.000
_cell.angle_alpha   90.00
_cell.angle_beta   90.00
_cell.angle_gamma   90.00
#
_symmetry.space_group_name_H-M   'P 1'
#
loop_
_entity.id
_entity.type
_entity.pdbx_description
1 polymer ?
#
loop_
_entity_poly.entity_id
_entity_poly.type
_entity_poly.pdbx_seq_one_letter_code
_entity_poly.pdbx_strand_id
1 'polypeptide(L)'
;MLLTWHTGMKWGRNYQFFECFSGLGRVSKRMHWLGYRVASFDMIYDKAGSGCMSFLGAPGFMLCVYVILNQVPEALSLFAPMCASWGAPNRGTSMRSVLNPSGQMNYRSVQEANTTVSRMTLLALLILSRNGLFLVENPMQTLLQWHRRWQWLCNRVCYVAWPQYAYCVKLVDLTGL
;
A
#
# COMPACT_ATOMS: atom_id res chain seq x y z
N MET A 1 -21.80 -7.22 16.22
CA MET A 1 -22.42 -7.61 14.94
C MET A 1 -22.24 -6.45 13.97
N LEU A 2 -21.09 -6.38 13.27
CA LEU A 2 -20.71 -5.25 12.40
C LEU A 2 -20.99 -5.62 10.94
N LEU A 3 -22.16 -5.21 10.45
CA LEU A 3 -22.66 -5.45 9.09
C LEU A 3 -22.77 -4.10 8.36
N THR A 4 -21.82 -3.85 7.48
CA THR A 4 -21.98 -3.20 6.16
C THR A 4 -20.67 -3.42 5.39
N TRP A 5 -20.37 -4.71 5.24
CA TRP A 5 -19.27 -5.26 4.47
C TRP A 5 -19.61 -5.14 2.99
N HIS A 6 -18.80 -4.41 2.23
CA HIS A 6 -18.94 -4.35 0.77
C HIS A 6 -18.91 -5.80 0.23
N THR A 7 -19.81 -6.13 -0.69
CA THR A 7 -20.16 -7.46 -1.22
C THR A 7 -19.02 -8.35 -1.77
N GLY A 8 -17.75 -7.96 -1.64
CA GLY A 8 -16.57 -8.67 -2.15
C GLY A 8 -15.76 -9.48 -1.13
N MET A 9 -15.69 -9.06 0.15
CA MET A 9 -14.88 -9.77 1.15
C MET A 9 -15.63 -10.96 1.73
N LYS A 10 -15.26 -12.17 1.28
CA LYS A 10 -15.80 -13.44 1.78
C LYS A 10 -14.76 -14.09 2.71
N TRP A 11 -15.10 -14.19 3.98
CA TRP A 11 -14.33 -14.92 4.98
C TRP A 11 -14.09 -16.37 4.54
N GLY A 12 -12.88 -16.89 4.72
CA GLY A 12 -12.52 -18.27 4.32
C GLY A 12 -12.27 -18.48 2.83
N ARG A 13 -12.10 -17.41 2.04
CA ARG A 13 -11.66 -17.48 0.64
C ARG A 13 -10.30 -16.85 0.48
N ASN A 14 -9.45 -17.50 -0.31
CA ASN A 14 -8.14 -16.97 -0.64
C ASN A 14 -8.27 -15.83 -1.68
N TYR A 15 -7.91 -14.60 -1.31
CA TYR A 15 -7.98 -13.42 -2.19
C TYR A 15 -6.88 -13.48 -3.26
N GLN A 16 -7.22 -13.10 -4.50
CA GLN A 16 -6.28 -13.08 -5.63
C GLN A 16 -5.79 -11.66 -5.96
N PHE A 17 -6.59 -10.65 -5.61
CA PHE A 17 -6.26 -9.27 -5.82
C PHE A 17 -6.65 -8.42 -4.60
N PHE A 18 -5.76 -7.55 -4.15
CA PHE A 18 -6.02 -6.59 -3.09
C PHE A 18 -5.69 -5.17 -3.57
N GLU A 19 -6.63 -4.25 -3.49
CA GLU A 19 -6.40 -2.83 -3.79
C GLU A 19 -6.51 -2.03 -2.50
N CYS A 20 -5.40 -1.50 -2.03
CA CYS A 20 -5.32 -0.59 -0.90
C CYS A 20 -5.22 0.85 -1.41
N PHE A 21 -5.98 1.76 -0.78
CA PHE A 21 -6.25 3.11 -1.28
C PHE A 21 -7.06 3.10 -2.58
N SER A 22 -8.08 2.26 -2.63
CA SER A 22 -8.83 2.00 -3.86
C SER A 22 -9.68 3.17 -4.35
N GLY A 23 -9.96 4.18 -3.52
CA GLY A 23 -10.82 5.31 -3.86
C GLY A 23 -12.18 4.86 -4.40
N LEU A 24 -12.43 5.10 -5.68
CA LEU A 24 -13.66 4.67 -6.37
C LEU A 24 -13.67 3.18 -6.78
N GLY A 25 -12.59 2.44 -6.52
CA GLY A 25 -12.42 1.01 -6.77
C GLY A 25 -12.41 0.65 -8.26
N ARG A 26 -11.87 1.52 -9.12
CA ARG A 26 -11.90 1.30 -10.58
C ARG A 26 -11.09 0.06 -10.99
N VAL A 27 -9.90 -0.10 -10.42
CA VAL A 27 -9.06 -1.28 -10.71
C VAL A 27 -9.68 -2.53 -10.09
N SER A 28 -10.14 -2.45 -8.84
CA SER A 28 -10.88 -3.55 -8.19
C SER A 28 -12.09 -4.02 -8.99
N LYS A 29 -12.92 -3.10 -9.50
CA LYS A 29 -14.07 -3.46 -10.36
C LYS A 29 -13.62 -4.18 -11.61
N ARG A 30 -12.55 -3.71 -12.26
CA ARG A 30 -12.00 -4.36 -13.46
C ARG A 30 -11.48 -5.76 -13.15
N MET A 31 -10.70 -5.92 -12.09
CA MET A 31 -10.19 -7.24 -11.67
C MET A 31 -11.33 -8.20 -11.31
N HIS A 32 -12.38 -7.68 -10.66
CA HIS A 32 -13.56 -8.47 -10.34
C HIS A 32 -14.29 -8.94 -11.61
N TRP A 33 -14.43 -8.08 -12.61
CA TRP A 33 -15.03 -8.44 -13.91
C TRP A 33 -14.23 -9.50 -14.66
N LEU A 34 -12.91 -9.57 -14.45
CA LEU A 34 -12.05 -10.63 -14.98
C LEU A 34 -12.15 -11.95 -14.17
N GLY A 35 -13.02 -12.03 -13.17
CA GLY A 35 -13.28 -13.23 -12.38
C GLY A 35 -12.37 -13.40 -11.15
N TYR A 36 -11.50 -12.43 -10.87
CA TYR A 36 -10.65 -12.48 -9.68
C TYR A 36 -11.44 -12.24 -8.39
N ARG A 37 -10.99 -12.88 -7.31
CA ARG A 37 -11.45 -12.58 -5.95
C ARG A 37 -10.73 -11.34 -5.41
N VAL A 38 -11.48 -10.25 -5.31
CA VAL A 38 -10.95 -8.92 -5.00
C VAL A 38 -11.32 -8.50 -3.58
N ALA A 39 -10.33 -7.94 -2.87
CA ALA A 39 -10.56 -7.11 -1.69
C ALA A 39 -10.16 -5.65 -2.00
N SER A 40 -10.98 -4.70 -1.59
CA SER A 40 -10.73 -3.26 -1.78
C SER A 40 -10.76 -2.57 -0.43
N PHE A 41 -9.81 -1.66 -0.19
CA PHE A 41 -9.67 -0.96 1.06
C PHE A 41 -9.46 0.54 0.82
N ASP A 42 -10.36 1.36 1.36
CA ASP A 42 -10.23 2.81 1.37
C ASP A 42 -11.03 3.42 2.51
N MET A 43 -10.56 4.56 3.03
CA MET A 43 -11.24 5.32 4.07
C MET A 43 -12.62 5.82 3.62
N ILE A 44 -12.82 6.07 2.32
CA ILE A 44 -14.12 6.47 1.74
C ILE A 44 -15.21 5.42 2.01
N TYR A 45 -14.83 4.16 2.28
CA TYR A 45 -15.80 3.10 2.58
C TYR A 45 -16.26 3.09 4.04
N ASP A 46 -15.64 3.86 4.93
CA ASP A 46 -16.03 3.99 6.34
C ASP A 46 -17.23 4.92 6.53
N LYS A 47 -18.38 4.56 5.95
CA LYS A 47 -19.61 5.37 6.03
C LYS A 47 -20.09 5.62 7.45
N ALA A 48 -19.76 4.73 8.39
CA ALA A 48 -20.14 4.83 9.79
C ALA A 48 -19.16 5.65 10.63
N GLY A 49 -18.02 6.11 10.06
CA GLY A 49 -16.98 6.83 10.80
C GLY A 49 -16.34 5.99 11.91
N SER A 50 -16.32 4.67 11.76
CA SER A 50 -15.84 3.72 12.76
C SER A 50 -14.32 3.71 12.91
N GLY A 51 -13.59 4.32 11.98
CA GLY A 51 -12.14 4.22 11.83
C GLY A 51 -11.65 2.87 11.29
N CYS A 52 -12.55 1.91 11.03
CA CYS A 52 -12.17 0.55 10.63
C CYS A 52 -11.63 0.46 9.20
N MET A 53 -11.87 1.47 8.35
CA MET A 53 -11.23 1.57 7.02
C MET A 53 -10.14 2.65 6.98
N SER A 54 -9.69 3.15 8.13
CA SER A 54 -8.55 4.07 8.20
C SER A 54 -7.24 3.31 8.17
N PHE A 55 -6.45 3.49 7.11
CA PHE A 55 -5.12 2.88 7.00
C PHE A 55 -4.16 3.31 8.12
N LEU A 56 -4.34 4.53 8.65
CA LEU A 56 -3.56 5.11 9.75
C LEU A 56 -4.07 4.66 11.13
N GLY A 57 -5.33 4.22 11.22
CA GLY A 57 -5.88 3.58 12.41
C GLY A 57 -5.32 2.18 12.61
N ALA A 58 -5.19 1.75 13.86
CA ALA A 58 -4.88 0.35 14.16
C ALA A 58 -5.89 -0.65 13.56
N PRO A 59 -7.22 -0.47 13.68
CA PRO A 59 -8.18 -1.45 13.15
C PRO A 59 -8.12 -1.58 11.62
N GLY A 60 -8.04 -0.47 10.88
CA GLY A 60 -7.94 -0.53 9.42
C GLY A 60 -6.62 -1.10 8.92
N PHE A 61 -5.51 -0.82 9.62
CA PHE A 61 -4.24 -1.47 9.30
C PHE A 61 -4.27 -2.98 9.57
N MET A 62 -4.84 -3.40 10.70
CA MET A 62 -5.03 -4.83 11.01
C MET A 62 -5.90 -5.53 9.97
N LEU A 63 -6.93 -4.86 9.43
CA LEU A 63 -7.74 -5.40 8.35
C LEU A 63 -6.90 -5.62 7.07
N CYS A 64 -6.01 -4.69 6.72
CA CYS A 64 -5.09 -4.87 5.58
C CYS A 64 -4.15 -6.06 5.79
N VAL A 65 -3.58 -6.20 7.00
CA VAL A 65 -2.75 -7.36 7.37
C VAL A 65 -3.55 -8.66 7.24
N TYR A 66 -4.77 -8.68 7.77
CA TYR A 66 -5.66 -9.84 7.67
C TYR A 66 -5.92 -10.23 6.22
N VAL A 67 -6.22 -9.28 5.33
CA VAL A 67 -6.45 -9.56 3.90
C VAL A 67 -5.22 -10.18 3.26
N ILE A 68 -4.03 -9.62 3.49
CA ILE A 68 -2.76 -10.14 2.94
C ILE A 68 -2.48 -11.56 3.46
N LEU A 69 -2.70 -11.83 4.73
CA LEU A 69 -2.54 -13.17 5.30
C LEU A 69 -3.56 -14.19 4.77
N ASN A 70 -4.64 -13.74 4.12
CA ASN A 70 -5.64 -14.58 3.47
C ASN A 70 -5.54 -14.52 1.94
N GLN A 71 -4.41 -14.07 1.37
CA GLN A 71 -4.16 -14.16 -0.06
C GLN A 71 -3.70 -15.55 -0.50
N VAL A 72 -4.03 -15.94 -1.74
CA VAL A 72 -3.38 -17.08 -2.41
C VAL A 72 -1.90 -16.77 -2.67
N PRO A 73 -1.03 -17.79 -2.82
CA PRO A 73 0.25 -17.58 -3.48
C PRO A 73 0.08 -16.87 -4.82
N GLU A 74 1.03 -16.01 -5.17
CA GLU A 74 1.05 -15.21 -6.40
C GLU A 74 -0.09 -14.18 -6.52
N ALA A 75 -0.85 -13.94 -5.44
CA ALA A 75 -1.82 -12.85 -5.42
C ALA A 75 -1.13 -11.49 -5.66
N LEU A 76 -1.85 -10.58 -6.33
CA LEU A 76 -1.37 -9.24 -6.60
C LEU A 76 -1.99 -8.23 -5.65
N SER A 77 -1.16 -7.42 -5.00
CA SER A 77 -1.60 -6.30 -4.15
C SER A 77 -1.21 -4.97 -4.78
N LEU A 78 -2.18 -4.10 -5.05
CA LEU A 78 -1.99 -2.74 -5.53
C LEU A 78 -2.08 -1.76 -4.36
N PHE A 79 -1.08 -0.88 -4.22
CA PHE A 79 -1.05 0.23 -3.28
C PHE A 79 -1.01 1.55 -4.03
N ALA A 80 -2.02 2.40 -3.85
CA ALA A 80 -2.05 3.75 -4.42
C ALA A 80 -2.05 4.82 -3.30
N PRO A 81 -1.01 4.91 -2.45
CA PRO A 81 -1.02 5.80 -1.31
C PRO A 81 -1.16 7.26 -1.72
N MET A 82 -1.81 8.07 -0.87
CA MET A 82 -1.93 9.50 -1.15
C MET A 82 -0.55 10.16 -1.32
N CYS A 83 -0.30 10.69 -2.51
CA CYS A 83 0.97 11.32 -2.87
C CYS A 83 1.09 12.80 -2.45
N ALA A 84 0.05 13.36 -1.82
CA ALA A 84 -0.02 14.79 -1.48
C ALA A 84 1.14 15.28 -0.60
N SER A 85 1.68 14.46 0.33
CA SER A 85 2.86 14.82 1.13
C SER A 85 4.20 14.65 0.39
N TRP A 86 4.21 13.85 -0.67
CA TRP A 86 5.43 13.40 -1.33
C TRP A 86 5.66 14.07 -2.69
N GLY A 87 4.63 14.68 -3.27
CA GLY A 87 4.69 15.34 -4.57
C GLY A 87 5.42 16.67 -4.54
N ALA A 88 5.87 17.11 -5.72
CA ALA A 88 6.58 18.38 -5.90
C ALA A 88 5.86 19.62 -5.31
N PRO A 89 4.52 19.78 -5.45
CA PRO A 89 3.83 20.97 -4.93
C PRO A 89 3.93 21.12 -3.40
N ASN A 90 4.06 20.01 -2.67
CA ASN A 90 4.11 20.05 -1.21
C ASN A 90 5.54 20.12 -0.66
N ARG A 91 6.58 20.23 -1.50
CA ARG A 91 7.97 20.28 -1.01
C ARG A 91 8.26 21.53 -0.19
N GLY A 92 7.68 22.67 -0.56
CA GLY A 92 7.84 23.92 0.20
C GLY A 92 7.24 23.84 1.61
N THR A 93 6.06 23.23 1.76
CA THR A 93 5.40 23.11 3.07
C THR A 93 5.92 21.92 3.86
N SER A 94 6.11 20.76 3.22
CA SER A 94 6.62 19.56 3.89
C SER A 94 8.11 19.63 4.22
N MET A 95 8.86 20.55 3.61
CA MET A 95 10.32 20.66 3.69
C MET A 95 11.05 19.35 3.36
N ARG A 96 10.42 18.50 2.54
CA ARG A 96 11.03 17.24 2.08
C ARG A 96 12.02 17.51 0.96
N SER A 97 13.17 16.86 1.05
CA SER A 97 14.19 16.85 0.01
C SER A 97 14.82 15.45 -0.06
N VAL A 98 15.72 15.23 -1.02
CA VAL A 98 16.50 13.97 -1.08
C VAL A 98 17.33 13.78 0.20
N LEU A 99 17.86 14.89 0.76
CA LEU A 99 18.65 14.88 2.00
C LEU A 99 17.77 14.80 3.25
N ASN A 100 16.56 15.37 3.22
CA ASN A 100 15.58 15.29 4.29
C ASN A 100 14.28 14.62 3.80
N PRO A 101 14.31 13.30 3.54
CA PRO A 101 13.14 12.60 2.98
C PRO A 101 11.98 12.55 3.96
N SER A 102 12.24 12.63 5.27
CA SER A 102 11.21 12.64 6.32
C SER A 102 10.47 13.98 6.44
N GLY A 103 11.04 15.07 5.91
CA GLY A 103 10.43 16.39 5.94
C GLY A 103 10.35 17.01 7.33
N GLN A 104 9.54 18.05 7.47
CA GLN A 104 9.28 18.75 8.72
C GLN A 104 8.20 18.02 9.53
N MET A 105 8.64 17.28 10.55
CA MET A 105 7.78 16.44 11.38
C MET A 105 6.77 17.21 12.24
N ASN A 106 6.85 18.54 12.33
CA ASN A 106 5.85 19.34 13.05
C ASN A 106 4.49 19.37 12.34
N TYR A 107 4.43 19.04 11.05
CA TYR A 107 3.17 18.95 10.32
C TYR A 107 2.57 17.55 10.43
N ARG A 108 1.32 17.48 10.92
CA ARG A 108 0.56 16.22 11.03
C ARG A 108 0.52 15.44 9.70
N SER A 109 0.32 16.14 8.58
CA SER A 109 0.30 15.51 7.25
C SER A 109 1.62 14.85 6.87
N VAL A 110 2.76 15.39 7.33
CA VAL A 110 4.10 14.81 7.13
C VAL A 110 4.27 13.56 8.00
N GLN A 111 3.85 13.61 9.27
CA GLN A 111 3.88 12.46 10.18
C GLN A 111 3.01 11.30 9.67
N GLU A 112 1.78 11.60 9.26
CA GLU A 112 0.84 10.63 8.71
C GLU A 112 1.38 10.01 7.43
N ALA A 113 1.95 10.80 6.53
CA ALA A 113 2.58 10.30 5.31
C ALA A 113 3.77 9.35 5.59
N ASN A 114 4.64 9.69 6.55
CA ASN A 114 5.73 8.81 6.97
C ASN A 114 5.21 7.51 7.60
N THR A 115 4.10 7.59 8.35
CA THR A 115 3.43 6.43 8.93
C THR A 115 2.84 5.54 7.85
N THR A 116 2.18 6.11 6.84
CA THR A 116 1.66 5.39 5.68
C THR A 116 2.75 4.61 4.95
N VAL A 117 3.88 5.25 4.62
CA VAL A 117 5.00 4.56 3.94
C VAL A 117 5.58 3.46 4.83
N SER A 118 5.72 3.72 6.13
CA SER A 118 6.21 2.73 7.10
C SER A 118 5.33 1.48 7.17
N ARG A 119 4.01 1.67 7.22
CA ARG A 119 3.02 0.58 7.23
C ARG A 119 2.96 -0.15 5.89
N MET A 120 2.98 0.58 4.79
CA MET A 120 3.03 0.01 3.44
C MET A 120 4.29 -0.84 3.22
N THR A 121 5.44 -0.39 3.72
CA THR A 121 6.69 -1.17 3.69
C THR A 121 6.52 -2.51 4.42
N LEU A 122 5.87 -2.50 5.59
CA LEU A 122 5.58 -3.73 6.34
C LEU A 122 4.60 -4.65 5.58
N LEU A 123 3.55 -4.10 4.97
CA LEU A 123 2.63 -4.89 4.15
C LEU A 123 3.33 -5.50 2.94
N ALA A 124 4.24 -4.76 2.28
CA ALA A 124 5.04 -5.27 1.18
C ALA A 124 5.91 -6.46 1.62
N LEU A 125 6.57 -6.38 2.78
CA LEU A 125 7.32 -7.50 3.35
C LEU A 125 6.43 -8.73 3.61
N LEU A 126 5.23 -8.51 4.16
CA LEU A 126 4.28 -9.59 4.40
C LEU A 126 3.82 -10.23 3.08
N ILE A 127 3.54 -9.45 2.05
CA ILE A 127 3.17 -9.95 0.72
C ILE A 127 4.29 -10.82 0.14
N LEU A 128 5.54 -10.34 0.17
CA LEU A 128 6.68 -11.11 -0.30
C LEU A 128 6.86 -12.41 0.50
N SER A 129 6.70 -12.38 1.82
CA SER A 129 6.78 -13.57 2.68
C SER A 129 5.72 -14.65 2.35
N ARG A 130 4.67 -14.26 1.63
CA ARG A 130 3.56 -15.13 1.20
C ARG A 130 3.64 -15.53 -0.27
N ASN A 131 4.80 -15.32 -0.91
CA ASN A 131 5.00 -15.48 -2.34
C ASN A 131 3.98 -14.67 -3.18
N GLY A 132 3.60 -13.49 -2.68
CA GLY A 132 2.72 -12.56 -3.38
C GLY A 132 3.50 -11.51 -4.16
N LEU A 133 2.78 -10.82 -5.04
CA LEU A 133 3.27 -9.68 -5.80
C LEU A 133 2.65 -8.41 -5.26
N PHE A 134 3.39 -7.31 -5.29
CA PHE A 134 2.82 -6.00 -5.05
C PHE A 134 3.20 -5.01 -6.14
N LEU A 135 2.32 -4.03 -6.31
CA LEU A 135 2.50 -2.86 -7.16
C LEU A 135 2.23 -1.62 -6.33
N VAL A 136 3.14 -0.66 -6.37
CA VAL A 136 2.90 0.66 -5.79
C VAL A 136 2.75 1.68 -6.90
N GLU A 137 1.63 2.41 -6.91
CA GLU A 137 1.40 3.54 -7.79
C GLU A 137 1.89 4.82 -7.10
N ASN A 138 2.71 5.61 -7.79
CA ASN A 138 3.09 6.94 -7.33
C ASN A 138 3.40 7.87 -8.52
N PRO A 139 3.24 9.20 -8.36
CA PRO A 139 3.64 10.14 -9.39
C PRO A 139 5.17 10.16 -9.56
N MET A 140 5.65 10.39 -10.79
CA MET A 140 7.07 10.33 -11.16
C MET A 140 7.97 11.27 -10.33
N GLN A 141 7.43 12.40 -9.86
CA GLN A 141 8.16 13.39 -9.07
C GLN A 141 8.02 13.19 -7.55
N THR A 142 7.52 12.03 -7.11
CA THR A 142 7.43 11.69 -5.69
C THR A 142 8.81 11.67 -5.02
N LEU A 143 8.84 11.91 -3.71
CA LEU A 143 10.00 11.66 -2.86
C LEU A 143 9.84 10.40 -1.99
N LEU A 144 8.74 9.65 -2.15
CA LEU A 144 8.43 8.46 -1.36
C LEU A 144 9.56 7.42 -1.42
N GLN A 145 10.21 7.28 -2.58
CA GLN A 145 11.32 6.38 -2.78
C GLN A 145 12.52 6.66 -1.89
N TRP A 146 12.69 7.91 -1.46
CA TRP A 146 13.80 8.33 -0.61
C TRP A 146 13.49 8.07 0.86
N HIS A 147 12.27 7.62 1.20
CA HIS A 147 11.94 7.25 2.57
C HIS A 147 12.80 6.08 3.03
N ARG A 148 13.50 6.24 4.15
CA ARG A 148 14.51 5.31 4.67
C ARG A 148 14.06 3.84 4.71
N ARG A 149 12.81 3.58 5.14
CA ARG A 149 12.27 2.21 5.21
C ARG A 149 11.98 1.63 3.83
N TRP A 150 11.52 2.47 2.91
CA TRP A 150 11.26 2.06 1.53
C TRP A 150 12.57 1.75 0.80
N GLN A 151 13.59 2.61 0.98
CA GLN A 151 14.93 2.33 0.48
C GLN A 151 15.51 1.05 1.05
N TRP A 152 15.35 0.81 2.35
CA TRP A 152 15.81 -0.43 2.95
C TRP A 152 15.15 -1.65 2.29
N LEU A 153 13.84 -1.62 2.08
CA LEU A 153 13.11 -2.68 1.35
C LEU A 153 13.70 -2.89 -0.06
N CYS A 154 13.81 -1.81 -0.83
CA CYS A 154 14.28 -1.86 -2.23
C CYS A 154 15.76 -2.27 -2.37
N ASN A 155 16.60 -1.95 -1.39
CA ASN A 155 18.04 -2.19 -1.46
C ASN A 155 18.45 -3.52 -0.81
N ARG A 156 17.61 -4.10 0.05
CA ARG A 156 17.97 -5.29 0.86
C ARG A 156 17.10 -6.50 0.61
N VAL A 157 15.85 -6.31 0.20
CA VAL A 157 14.88 -7.41 0.10
C VAL A 157 14.48 -7.66 -1.33
N CYS A 158 14.21 -6.59 -2.07
CA CYS A 158 13.69 -6.75 -3.42
C CYS A 158 14.17 -5.66 -4.37
N TYR A 159 14.67 -6.05 -5.54
CA TYR A 159 15.07 -5.09 -6.55
C TYR A 159 13.82 -4.43 -7.15
N VAL A 160 13.81 -3.11 -7.16
CA VAL A 160 12.82 -2.36 -7.91
C VAL A 160 13.49 -1.68 -9.10
N ALA A 161 13.05 -2.06 -10.31
CA ALA A 161 13.46 -1.39 -11.52
C ALA A 161 12.92 0.05 -11.58
N TRP A 162 13.85 1.02 -11.53
CA TRP A 162 13.61 2.42 -11.91
C TRP A 162 13.64 2.54 -13.43
N PRO A 163 12.81 3.36 -14.11
CA PRO A 163 12.15 4.58 -13.60
C PRO A 163 10.62 4.64 -13.89
N GLN A 164 9.86 3.58 -13.67
CA GLN A 164 8.47 3.52 -14.15
C GLN A 164 7.43 3.59 -13.03
N TYR A 165 6.29 4.19 -13.36
CA TYR A 165 5.10 4.57 -12.58
C TYR A 165 4.49 3.49 -11.65
N ALA A 166 5.05 2.29 -11.67
CA ALA A 166 4.57 1.11 -10.98
C ALA A 166 5.77 0.25 -10.52
N TYR A 167 5.87 0.02 -9.21
CA TYR A 167 6.90 -0.84 -8.62
C TYR A 167 6.41 -2.29 -8.69
N CYS A 168 6.66 -3.03 -9.79
CA CYS A 168 6.39 -4.47 -9.82
C CYS A 168 7.62 -5.22 -9.31
N VAL A 169 7.42 -6.02 -8.26
CA VAL A 169 8.52 -6.73 -7.59
C VAL A 169 8.28 -8.22 -7.65
N LYS A 170 9.25 -8.95 -8.22
CA LYS A 170 9.43 -10.38 -8.01
C LYS A 170 10.55 -10.57 -7.00
N LEU A 171 10.39 -11.48 -6.03
CA LEU A 171 11.50 -11.90 -5.17
C LEU A 171 12.67 -12.31 -6.08
N VAL A 172 13.84 -11.74 -5.83
CA VAL A 172 15.08 -12.29 -6.37
C VAL A 172 15.28 -13.58 -5.60
N ASP A 173 15.37 -14.72 -6.29
CA ASP A 173 15.71 -16.00 -5.69
C ASP A 173 17.04 -15.84 -4.94
N LEU A 174 16.98 -15.70 -3.62
CA LEU A 174 18.16 -15.68 -2.74
C LEU A 174 18.67 -17.11 -2.47
N THR A 175 18.11 -18.11 -3.14
CA THR A 175 18.47 -19.53 -3.04
C THR A 175 19.81 -19.88 -3.74
N GLY A 176 20.50 -18.89 -4.30
CA GLY A 176 21.80 -19.03 -4.97
C GLY A 176 23.01 -18.44 -4.22
N LEU A 177 22.90 -18.12 -2.93
CA LEU A 177 24.02 -17.72 -2.05
C LEU A 177 24.24 -18.73 -0.93
#